data_AF-F6I5E9-F1
#
_entry.id   AF-F6I5E9-F1
#
_cell.length_a   1.000
_cell.length_b   1.000
_cell.length_c   1.000
_cell.angle_alpha   90.00
_cell.angle_beta   90.00
_cell.angle_gamma   90.00
#
_symmetry.space_group_name_H-M   'P 1'
#
loop_
_entity.id
_entity.type
_entity.pdbx_description
1 polymer ?
#
loop_
_entity_poly.entity_id
_entity_poly.type
_entity_poly.pdbx_seq_one_letter_code
_entity_poly.pdbx_strand_id
1 'polypeptide(L)'
;MLDWMPLAELIHSRFFTNTFPSWDRAQPMRVLGHNGEINTLRGKVNWMKAREGLLKCKELGLSKNEMKKLLPIVDASSSDSGAFDGVLELLVRAGRSLPEAVMMMIPEVWQNDKNMDSDRKALYEYFSALLEPWDGPALISFTDGAIFSNKVINGPQDKGNCDMCRRWN
;
A
#
# COMPACT_ATOMS: atom_id res chain seq x y z
N MET A 1 5.02 -27.45 -24.45
CA MET A 1 4.61 -26.94 -23.12
C MET A 1 5.70 -25.96 -22.75
N LEU A 2 5.42 -24.65 -22.71
CA LEU A 2 6.40 -23.68 -22.24
C LEU A 2 6.42 -23.79 -20.72
N ASP A 3 7.55 -24.22 -20.16
CA ASP A 3 7.73 -24.26 -18.71
C ASP A 3 7.75 -22.82 -18.19
N TRP A 4 6.77 -22.48 -17.37
CA TRP A 4 6.73 -21.22 -16.64
C TRP A 4 7.64 -21.34 -15.42
N MET A 5 8.75 -20.59 -15.40
CA MET A 5 9.67 -20.50 -14.26
C MET A 5 9.80 -19.04 -13.81
N PRO A 6 8.93 -18.56 -12.91
CA PRO A 6 9.05 -17.22 -12.35
C PRO A 6 10.19 -17.13 -11.32
N LEU A 7 10.80 -15.95 -11.22
CA LEU A 7 11.83 -15.66 -10.20
C LEU A 7 11.25 -15.54 -8.79
N ALA A 8 9.99 -15.12 -8.67
CA ALA A 8 9.24 -15.01 -7.43
C ALA A 8 7.73 -15.13 -7.70
N GLU A 9 6.99 -15.66 -6.73
CA GLU A 9 5.53 -15.78 -6.78
C GLU A 9 4.93 -15.22 -5.49
N LEU A 10 3.81 -14.51 -5.64
CA LEU A 10 2.99 -14.04 -4.51
C LEU A 10 1.66 -14.78 -4.55
N ILE A 11 1.33 -15.47 -3.47
CA ILE A 11 0.10 -16.24 -3.33
C ILE A 11 -0.65 -15.71 -2.11
N HIS A 12 -1.95 -15.46 -2.24
CA HIS A 12 -2.78 -14.97 -1.16
C HIS A 12 -4.08 -15.80 -1.06
N SER A 13 -4.41 -16.24 0.16
CA SER A 13 -5.70 -16.84 0.47
C SER A 13 -6.47 -15.93 1.41
N ARG A 14 -7.66 -15.49 0.98
CA ARG A 14 -8.48 -14.51 1.70
C ARG A 14 -9.58 -15.21 2.49
N PHE A 15 -9.63 -14.98 3.80
CA PHE A 15 -10.84 -15.22 4.59
C PHE A 15 -11.76 -14.00 4.51
N PHE A 16 -13.03 -14.22 4.20
CA PHE A 16 -14.04 -13.16 4.13
C PHE A 16 -15.30 -13.59 4.89
N THR A 17 -16.00 -12.62 5.50
CA THR A 17 -17.22 -12.84 6.29
C THR A 17 -18.50 -12.78 5.46
N ASN A 18 -18.40 -12.49 4.16
CA ASN A 18 -19.53 -12.49 3.23
C ASN A 18 -19.85 -13.91 2.74
N THR A 19 -21.09 -14.19 2.37
CA THR A 19 -21.50 -15.46 1.77
C THR A 19 -21.52 -15.44 0.24
N PHE A 20 -21.37 -14.27 -0.38
CA PHE A 20 -21.30 -14.10 -1.84
C PHE A 20 -19.86 -13.90 -2.30
N PRO A 21 -19.37 -14.72 -3.24
CA PRO A 21 -18.02 -14.56 -3.79
C PRO A 21 -17.95 -13.31 -4.68
N SER A 22 -16.80 -12.64 -4.66
CA SER A 22 -16.49 -11.53 -5.56
C SER A 22 -15.07 -11.73 -6.09
N TRP A 23 -14.96 -12.02 -7.38
CA TRP A 23 -13.69 -12.27 -8.05
C TRP A 23 -12.80 -11.03 -8.05
N ASP A 24 -13.38 -9.84 -8.19
CA ASP A 24 -12.67 -8.56 -8.18
C ASP A 24 -12.02 -8.22 -6.82
N ARG A 25 -12.38 -8.96 -5.77
CA ARG A 25 -11.83 -8.83 -4.42
C ARG A 25 -10.82 -9.93 -4.08
N ALA A 26 -10.57 -10.86 -4.99
CA ALA A 26 -9.49 -11.82 -4.85
C ALA A 26 -8.14 -11.09 -4.89
N GLN A 27 -7.15 -11.69 -4.24
CA GLN A 27 -5.78 -11.22 -4.19
C GLN A 27 -4.87 -12.32 -4.75
N PRO A 28 -3.64 -12.01 -5.20
CA PRO A 28 -2.93 -10.73 -5.07
C PRO A 28 -3.48 -9.61 -5.97
N MET A 29 -3.21 -8.37 -5.57
CA MET A 29 -3.46 -7.19 -6.40
C MET A 29 -2.31 -7.01 -7.41
N ARG A 30 -2.17 -5.82 -8.00
CA ARG A 30 -1.19 -5.57 -9.07
C ARG A 30 0.25 -5.71 -8.59
N VAL A 31 0.54 -5.19 -7.40
CA VAL A 31 1.90 -5.20 -6.81
C VAL A 31 1.92 -5.65 -5.36
N LEU A 32 0.75 -6.02 -4.78
CA LEU A 32 0.65 -6.32 -3.35
C LEU A 32 -0.26 -7.50 -2.98
N GLY A 33 0.05 -8.09 -1.84
CA GLY A 33 -0.78 -9.00 -1.08
C GLY A 33 -0.93 -8.43 0.33
N HIS A 34 -2.17 -8.35 0.81
CA HIS A 34 -2.56 -7.73 2.06
C HIS A 34 -3.31 -8.73 2.90
N ASN A 35 -2.72 -9.10 4.04
CA ASN A 35 -3.35 -9.89 5.08
C ASN A 35 -3.56 -9.00 6.31
N GLY A 36 -4.80 -8.65 6.61
CA GLY A 36 -5.13 -7.77 7.71
C GLY A 36 -6.32 -6.89 7.40
N GLU A 37 -6.45 -5.81 8.17
CA GLU A 37 -7.51 -4.83 8.02
C GLU A 37 -6.95 -3.41 8.17
N ILE A 38 -7.37 -2.51 7.29
CA ILE A 38 -7.04 -1.08 7.38
C ILE A 38 -8.18 -0.34 8.08
N ASN A 39 -8.01 -0.06 9.36
CA ASN A 39 -9.02 0.57 10.22
C ASN A 39 -9.33 2.03 9.86
N THR A 40 -8.40 2.68 9.17
CA THR A 40 -8.50 4.12 8.86
C THR A 40 -9.10 4.42 7.48
N LEU A 41 -9.55 3.39 6.75
CA LEU A 41 -9.91 3.46 5.33
C LEU A 41 -10.84 4.63 4.96
N ARG A 42 -11.96 4.81 5.68
CA ARG A 42 -12.96 5.84 5.33
C ARG A 42 -12.34 7.24 5.28
N GLY A 43 -11.43 7.54 6.21
CA GLY A 43 -10.69 8.81 6.21
C GLY A 43 -9.77 8.93 5.00
N LYS A 44 -9.02 7.87 4.70
CA LYS A 44 -8.06 7.82 3.58
C LYS A 44 -8.73 8.01 2.23
N VAL A 45 -9.88 7.36 2.02
CA VAL A 45 -10.67 7.53 0.79
C VAL A 45 -11.04 8.99 0.57
N ASN A 46 -11.52 9.67 1.63
CA ASN A 46 -11.89 11.08 1.55
C ASN A 46 -10.68 11.99 1.30
N TRP A 47 -9.56 11.73 1.96
CA TRP A 47 -8.32 12.48 1.75
C TRP A 47 -7.78 12.32 0.33
N MET A 48 -7.82 11.09 -0.22
CA MET A 48 -7.44 10.85 -1.61
C MET A 48 -8.36 11.58 -2.57
N LYS A 49 -9.67 11.50 -2.37
CA LYS A 49 -10.65 12.25 -3.18
C LYS A 49 -10.40 13.76 -3.17
N ALA A 50 -10.01 14.33 -2.03
CA ALA A 50 -9.64 15.74 -1.93
C ALA A 50 -8.35 16.07 -2.73
N ARG A 51 -7.40 15.13 -2.79
CA ARG A 51 -6.13 15.28 -3.54
C ARG A 51 -6.27 15.06 -5.04
N GLU A 52 -7.28 14.32 -5.50
CA GLU A 52 -7.48 14.04 -6.93
C GLU A 52 -7.53 15.31 -7.79
N GLY A 53 -8.14 16.39 -7.27
CA GLY A 53 -8.21 17.68 -7.95
C GLY A 53 -6.88 18.44 -8.05
N LEU A 54 -5.88 18.06 -7.25
CA LEU A 54 -4.54 18.68 -7.24
C LEU A 54 -3.56 17.96 -8.18
N LEU A 55 -3.93 16.78 -8.71
CA LEU A 55 -3.07 16.00 -9.60
C LEU A 55 -2.88 16.74 -10.94
N LYS A 56 -1.61 16.94 -11.31
CA LYS A 56 -1.24 17.64 -12.54
C LYS A 56 -0.89 16.63 -13.62
N CYS A 57 -1.71 16.57 -14.68
CA CYS A 57 -1.52 15.61 -15.78
C CYS A 57 -0.11 15.71 -16.40
N LYS A 58 0.44 16.93 -16.55
CA LYS A 58 1.77 17.16 -17.11
C LYS A 58 2.88 16.47 -16.32
N GLU A 59 2.82 16.51 -14.99
CA GLU A 59 3.84 15.90 -14.12
C GLU A 59 3.76 14.38 -14.14
N LEU A 60 2.58 13.81 -14.39
CA LEU A 60 2.37 12.36 -14.54
C LEU A 60 2.60 11.86 -15.97
N GLY A 61 2.95 12.74 -16.92
CA GLY A 61 3.07 12.38 -18.34
C GLY A 61 1.76 11.95 -19.00
N LEU A 62 0.61 12.32 -18.41
CA LEU A 62 -0.72 11.93 -18.89
C LEU A 62 -1.40 13.07 -19.64
N SER A 63 -2.21 12.74 -20.64
CA SER A 63 -3.18 13.67 -21.21
C SER A 63 -4.34 13.89 -20.24
N LYS A 64 -5.09 14.99 -20.44
CA LYS A 64 -6.32 15.26 -19.67
C LYS A 64 -7.36 14.14 -19.82
N ASN A 65 -7.37 13.45 -20.97
CA ASN A 65 -8.30 12.35 -21.22
C ASN A 65 -7.89 11.08 -20.49
N GLU A 66 -6.59 10.78 -20.41
CA GLU A 66 -6.06 9.66 -19.62
C GLU A 66 -6.26 9.90 -18.13
N MET A 67 -6.04 11.13 -17.67
CA MET A 67 -6.30 11.51 -16.28
C MET A 67 -7.75 11.25 -15.87
N LYS A 68 -8.72 11.57 -16.75
CA LYS A 68 -10.14 11.29 -16.49
C LYS A 68 -10.46 9.80 -16.38
N LYS A 69 -9.71 8.94 -17.08
CA LYS A 69 -9.88 7.48 -17.01
C LYS A 69 -9.26 6.88 -15.75
N LEU A 70 -8.23 7.53 -15.22
CA LEU A 70 -7.54 7.12 -13.99
C LEU A 70 -8.37 7.42 -12.74
N LEU A 71 -9.24 8.44 -12.78
CA LEU A 71 -10.07 8.85 -11.66
C LEU A 71 -11.38 8.04 -11.58
N PRO A 72 -11.86 7.68 -10.37
CA PRO A 72 -11.23 7.92 -9.08
C PRO A 72 -10.04 6.98 -8.83
N ILE A 73 -9.02 7.46 -8.11
CA ILE A 73 -7.84 6.65 -7.71
C ILE A 73 -8.26 5.54 -6.76
N VAL A 74 -9.20 5.84 -5.86
CA VAL A 74 -9.78 4.88 -4.92
C VAL A 74 -11.28 4.82 -5.15
N ASP A 75 -11.75 3.68 -5.66
CA ASP A 75 -13.19 3.43 -5.81
C ASP A 75 -13.84 3.28 -4.42
N ALA A 76 -14.97 3.94 -4.21
CA ALA A 76 -15.73 3.86 -2.97
C ALA A 76 -16.27 2.45 -2.65
N SER A 77 -16.38 1.59 -3.66
CA SER A 77 -16.82 0.19 -3.54
C SER A 77 -15.68 -0.81 -3.36
N SER A 78 -14.43 -0.34 -3.48
CA SER A 78 -13.23 -1.18 -3.35
C SER A 78 -13.04 -1.70 -1.93
N SER A 79 -12.43 -2.88 -1.80
CA SER A 79 -11.94 -3.34 -0.49
C SER A 79 -10.76 -2.48 -0.03
N ASP A 80 -10.49 -2.46 1.27
CA ASP A 80 -9.31 -1.83 1.86
C ASP A 80 -8.00 -2.11 1.11
N SER A 81 -7.82 -3.37 0.71
CA SER A 81 -6.67 -3.89 -0.01
C SER A 81 -6.55 -3.26 -1.41
N GLY A 82 -7.70 -3.08 -2.08
CA GLY A 82 -7.76 -2.47 -3.41
C GLY A 82 -7.59 -0.96 -3.36
N ALA A 83 -8.13 -0.32 -2.32
CA ALA A 83 -7.89 1.09 -2.04
C ALA A 83 -6.40 1.37 -1.77
N PHE A 84 -5.74 0.51 -0.99
CA PHE A 84 -4.31 0.61 -0.74
C PHE A 84 -3.50 0.40 -2.03
N ASP A 85 -3.82 -0.62 -2.85
CA ASP A 85 -3.16 -0.89 -4.14
C ASP A 85 -3.27 0.30 -5.10
N GLY A 86 -4.45 0.91 -5.22
CA GLY A 86 -4.65 2.04 -6.13
C GLY A 86 -3.79 3.27 -5.78
N VAL A 87 -3.65 3.58 -4.48
CA VAL A 87 -2.77 4.67 -4.03
C VAL A 87 -1.30 4.29 -4.19
N LEU A 88 -0.92 3.06 -3.84
CA LEU A 88 0.44 2.58 -4.00
C LEU A 88 0.89 2.62 -5.46
N GLU A 89 0.04 2.16 -6.38
CA GLU A 89 0.31 2.23 -7.81
C GLU A 89 0.48 3.66 -8.29
N LEU A 90 -0.40 4.59 -7.86
CA LEU A 90 -0.26 6.00 -8.22
C LEU A 90 1.11 6.56 -7.80
N LEU A 91 1.57 6.26 -6.58
CA LEU A 91 2.85 6.75 -6.07
C LEU A 91 4.04 6.20 -6.87
N VAL A 92 4.01 4.91 -7.19
CA VAL A 92 5.06 4.27 -7.99
C VAL A 92 5.06 4.81 -9.41
N ARG A 93 3.90 4.95 -10.04
CA ARG A 93 3.76 5.52 -11.39
C ARG A 93 4.13 7.00 -11.45
N ALA A 94 3.98 7.73 -10.33
CA ALA A 94 4.45 9.11 -10.19
C ALA A 94 5.98 9.22 -9.99
N GLY A 95 6.71 8.11 -9.95
CA GLY A 95 8.17 8.08 -9.96
C GLY A 95 8.82 7.71 -8.62
N ARG A 96 8.06 7.37 -7.58
CA ARG A 96 8.64 6.85 -6.32
C ARG A 96 9.02 5.39 -6.48
N SER A 97 10.08 4.98 -5.77
CA SER A 97 10.39 3.54 -5.69
C SER A 97 9.32 2.82 -4.87
N LEU A 98 9.08 1.53 -5.14
CA LEU A 98 8.10 0.74 -4.40
C LEU A 98 8.35 0.72 -2.87
N PRO A 99 9.59 0.53 -2.38
CA PRO A 99 9.88 0.60 -0.93
C PRO A 99 9.61 1.99 -0.35
N GLU A 100 9.94 3.06 -1.08
CA GLU A 100 9.70 4.43 -0.64
C GLU A 100 8.19 4.73 -0.54
N ALA A 101 7.41 4.31 -1.53
CA ALA A 101 5.96 4.46 -1.51
C ALA A 101 5.34 3.69 -0.34
N VAL A 102 5.80 2.46 -0.07
CA VAL A 102 5.36 1.69 1.11
C VAL A 102 5.76 2.37 2.41
N MET A 103 6.97 2.92 2.53
CA MET A 103 7.39 3.68 3.73
C MET A 103 6.58 4.96 3.94
N MET A 104 6.14 5.60 2.86
CA MET A 104 5.28 6.80 2.94
C MET A 104 3.86 6.43 3.38
N MET A 105 3.31 5.32 2.88
CA MET A 105 1.98 4.85 3.26
C MET A 105 1.95 4.21 4.65
N ILE A 106 3.00 3.49 5.04
CA ILE A 106 3.12 2.73 6.28
C ILE A 106 4.46 3.09 6.95
N PRO A 107 4.56 4.28 7.55
CA PRO A 107 5.76 4.69 8.27
C PRO A 107 5.94 3.87 9.55
N GLU A 108 7.18 3.74 10.00
CA GLU A 108 7.48 3.18 11.31
C GLU A 108 7.09 4.16 12.43
N VAL A 109 7.00 3.69 13.67
CA VAL A 109 6.77 4.59 14.80
C VAL A 109 8.02 5.45 15.02
N TRP A 110 8.01 6.69 14.51
CA TRP A 110 9.20 7.55 14.44
C TRP A 110 9.19 8.74 15.40
N GLN A 111 8.02 9.26 15.78
CA GLN A 111 7.91 10.54 16.52
C GLN A 111 8.64 10.50 17.87
N ASN A 112 8.43 9.43 18.63
CA ASN A 112 8.95 9.26 19.99
C ASN A 112 10.14 8.28 20.07
N ASP A 113 10.67 7.84 18.93
CA ASP A 113 11.85 6.98 18.93
C ASP A 113 13.10 7.84 19.20
N LYS A 114 13.78 7.54 20.31
CA LYS A 114 15.02 8.21 20.73
C LYS A 114 16.26 7.59 20.09
N ASN A 115 16.13 6.37 19.57
CA ASN A 115 17.22 5.62 18.97
C ASN A 115 17.23 5.71 17.44
N MET A 116 16.22 6.34 16.84
CA MET A 116 16.14 6.54 15.41
C MET A 116 17.12 7.61 14.96
N ASP A 117 17.84 7.31 13.88
CA ASP A 117 18.72 8.25 13.19
C ASP A 117 18.00 9.55 12.79
N SER A 118 18.69 10.69 12.87
CA SER A 118 18.09 12.01 12.63
C SER A 118 17.62 12.18 11.19
N ASP A 119 18.36 11.67 10.20
CA ASP A 119 18.00 11.82 8.80
C ASP A 119 16.76 10.97 8.48
N ARG A 120 16.70 9.76 9.06
CA ARG A 120 15.52 8.90 8.98
C ARG A 120 14.29 9.55 9.61
N LYS A 121 14.45 10.20 10.76
CA LYS A 121 13.36 10.92 11.44
C LYS A 121 12.85 12.09 10.61
N ALA A 122 13.76 12.89 10.05
CA ALA A 122 13.42 13.99 9.14
C ALA A 122 12.70 13.50 7.87
N LEU A 123 13.10 12.35 7.33
CA LEU A 123 12.41 11.74 6.18
C LEU A 123 10.96 11.37 6.50
N TYR A 124 10.70 10.73 7.66
CA TYR A 124 9.35 10.41 8.08
C TYR A 124 8.51 11.64 8.41
N GLU A 125 9.12 12.68 8.98
CA GLU A 125 8.46 13.97 9.19
C GLU A 125 8.02 14.59 7.85
N TYR A 126 8.90 14.58 6.85
CA TYR A 126 8.57 15.03 5.49
C TYR A 126 7.41 14.21 4.89
N PHE A 127 7.45 12.88 4.98
CA PHE A 127 6.36 12.02 4.49
C PHE A 127 5.03 12.29 5.19
N SER A 128 5.05 12.56 6.50
CA SER A 128 3.83 12.84 7.27
C SER A 128 3.10 14.10 6.80
N ALA A 129 3.81 15.05 6.19
CA ALA A 129 3.22 16.26 5.62
C ALA A 129 2.56 16.00 4.24
N LEU A 130 2.95 14.92 3.55
CA LEU A 130 2.45 14.60 2.21
C LEU A 130 1.24 13.66 2.24
N LEU A 131 1.34 12.59 3.02
CA LEU A 131 0.35 11.52 3.06
C LEU A 131 0.13 11.06 4.49
N GLU A 132 -1.13 10.93 4.87
CA GLU A 132 -1.49 10.37 6.16
C GLU A 132 -1.23 8.84 6.20
N PRO A 133 -0.71 8.30 7.31
CA PRO A 133 -0.34 6.88 7.41
C PRO A 133 -1.55 5.96 7.35
N TRP A 134 -1.52 4.92 6.54
CA TRP A 134 -2.54 3.87 6.46
C TRP A 134 -2.32 2.89 7.61
N ASP A 135 -3.22 2.94 8.58
CA ASP A 135 -3.10 2.24 9.86
C ASP A 135 -4.17 1.16 10.03
N GLY A 136 -3.82 0.13 10.81
CA GLY A 136 -4.57 -1.10 11.05
C GLY A 136 -3.63 -2.32 11.12
N PRO A 137 -4.03 -3.43 11.77
CA PRO A 137 -3.21 -4.63 11.85
C PRO A 137 -3.11 -5.30 10.48
N ALA A 138 -1.91 -5.31 9.89
CA ALA A 138 -1.72 -5.87 8.56
C ALA A 138 -0.30 -6.36 8.26
N LEU A 139 -0.21 -7.33 7.36
CA LEU A 139 0.98 -7.73 6.63
C LEU A 139 0.77 -7.36 5.16
N ILE A 140 1.69 -6.54 4.64
CA ILE A 140 1.76 -6.18 3.23
C ILE A 140 2.98 -6.85 2.60
N SER A 141 2.73 -7.78 1.69
CA SER A 141 3.74 -8.34 0.79
C SER A 141 3.68 -7.58 -0.52
N PHE A 142 4.83 -7.19 -1.08
CA PHE A 142 4.86 -6.40 -2.31
C PHE A 142 6.05 -6.73 -3.20
N THR A 143 5.84 -6.53 -4.50
CA THR A 143 6.85 -6.76 -5.54
C THR A 143 6.60 -5.91 -6.77
N ASP A 144 7.68 -5.43 -7.39
CA ASP A 144 7.70 -4.81 -8.72
C ASP A 144 8.31 -5.73 -9.80
N GLY A 145 8.51 -7.02 -9.48
CA GLY A 145 9.18 -8.00 -10.34
C GLY A 145 10.70 -8.05 -10.17
N ALA A 146 11.33 -7.04 -9.56
CA ALA A 146 12.76 -7.04 -9.25
C ALA A 146 13.01 -7.29 -7.76
N ILE A 147 12.17 -6.71 -6.89
CA ILE A 147 12.25 -6.90 -5.45
C ILE A 147 11.03 -7.65 -4.92
N PHE A 148 11.21 -8.43 -3.86
CA PHE A 148 10.14 -9.01 -3.07
C PHE A 148 10.37 -8.63 -1.60
N SER A 149 9.35 -8.08 -0.95
CA SER A 149 9.48 -7.59 0.42
C SER A 149 8.16 -7.66 1.19
N ASN A 150 8.28 -7.69 2.52
CA ASN A 150 7.16 -7.75 3.44
C ASN A 150 7.27 -6.59 4.44
N LYS A 151 6.15 -5.93 4.74
CA LYS A 151 6.04 -4.91 5.78
C LYS A 151 4.87 -5.26 6.70
N VAL A 152 5.12 -5.28 8.00
CA VAL A 152 4.08 -5.44 9.02
C VAL A 152 3.66 -4.07 9.54
N ILE A 153 2.36 -3.83 9.59
CA ILE A 153 1.71 -2.73 10.28
C ILE A 153 1.23 -3.27 11.64
N ASN A 154 1.94 -2.90 12.70
CA ASN A 154 1.47 -3.15 14.05
C ASN A 154 0.69 -1.93 14.49
N GLY A 155 -0.54 -2.13 14.99
CA GLY A 155 -1.32 -1.07 15.60
C GLY A 155 -0.57 -0.41 16.77
N PRO A 156 -1.07 0.74 17.27
CA PRO A 156 -0.45 1.39 18.41
C PRO A 156 -0.53 0.45 19.62
N GLN A 157 0.61 -0.16 19.98
CA GLN A 157 0.86 -1.08 21.11
C GLN A 157 0.86 -2.60 20.84
N ASP A 158 1.55 -3.11 19.82
CA ASP A 158 2.15 -4.44 19.97
C ASP A 158 3.57 -4.52 19.41
N LYS A 159 4.53 -4.46 20.34
CA LYS A 159 5.93 -4.82 20.12
C LYS A 159 6.08 -6.29 20.47
N GLY A 160 6.07 -7.13 19.45
CA GLY A 160 6.51 -8.52 19.57
C GLY A 160 5.46 -9.50 19.08
N ASN A 161 5.82 -10.24 18.04
CA ASN A 161 5.19 -11.50 17.67
C ASN A 161 3.81 -11.39 17.01
N CYS A 162 3.74 -10.78 15.82
CA CYS A 162 2.70 -11.19 14.88
C CYS A 162 3.16 -12.47 14.18
N ASP A 163 2.49 -13.59 14.46
CA ASP A 163 2.61 -14.87 13.74
C ASP A 163 2.33 -14.76 12.22
N MET A 164 2.10 -13.55 11.68
CA MET A 164 1.74 -13.29 10.29
C MET A 164 2.86 -13.58 9.29
N CYS A 165 4.13 -13.46 9.66
CA CYS A 165 5.24 -13.62 8.72
C CYS A 165 6.34 -14.54 9.28
N ARG A 166 6.50 -15.72 8.67
CA ARG A 166 7.64 -16.62 8.91
C ARG A 166 8.51 -16.67 7.67
N ARG A 167 9.81 -16.42 7.84
CA ARG A 167 10.81 -16.53 6.77
C ARG A 167 11.59 -17.82 6.96
N TRP A 168 11.63 -18.65 5.94
CA TRP A 168 12.53 -19.79 5.87
C TRP A 168 13.78 -19.33 5.11
N ASN A 169 14.96 -19.56 5.68
CA ASN A 169 16.25 -19.30 5.03
C ASN A 169 16.68 -20.48 4.17
#